data_AF-O83605-F1
#
_entry.id   AF-O83605-F1
#
_cell.length_a   1.000
_cell.length_b   1.000
_cell.length_c   1.000
_cell.angle_alpha   90.00
_cell.angle_beta   90.00
_cell.angle_gamma   90.00
#
_symmetry.space_group_name_H-M   'P 1'
#
loop_
_entity.id
_entity.type
_entity.pdbx_description
1 polymer ?
#
loop_
_entity_poly.entity_id
_entity_poly.type
_entity_poly.pdbx_seq_one_letter_code
_entity_poly.pdbx_strand_id
1 'polypeptide(L)'
;MLVRYSYDAKGRRLGRALVYTESEHGIPRQSVDAGAIRVVEALVGAGYETYIVGGAVRDLVAGRTPKDFDIVTGAVPSRIRRLFRNSRIIGRRFRIVHVSCGSQLYEVSTFRSRVGEGSVCVPGTLEEDAWRRDFSVNALYYDPLRNVVIDCVGGMVDLKRRRVRPLIPLRSIFVEDPVRMLRALKCSVMCESSIPFSVRRSIRRSVSLLGGCSPSRLTDEFVKILFSGRSAALVRALCGYQLLLYLQPSVHYFMRDVPCFESAFFASLRVLDQAFVSGRVKRVGQALTYVLRDFVGLVFGHADAPDEVYIRVYRACRSFVLPMNPPRVELEYAVRSCLGGRGFAARAACTPSGRLCARENGVRCVFSSP
;
A
#
# COMPACT_ATOMS: atom_id res chain seq x y z
N MET A 1 -10.10 26.64 15.43
CA MET A 1 -9.80 25.33 16.03
C MET A 1 -10.92 24.98 17.00
N LEU A 2 -11.72 23.97 16.68
CA LEU A 2 -12.77 23.48 17.57
C LEU A 2 -12.24 22.30 18.38
N VAL A 3 -12.76 22.07 19.59
CA VAL A 3 -12.38 20.94 20.44
C VAL A 3 -13.60 20.03 20.60
N ARG A 4 -13.46 18.76 20.21
CA ARG A 4 -14.46 17.72 20.52
C ARG A 4 -14.29 17.36 22.00
N TYR A 5 -15.26 17.75 22.81
CA TYR A 5 -15.31 17.41 24.22
C TYR A 5 -16.07 16.11 24.44
N SER A 6 -15.65 15.35 25.44
CA SER A 6 -16.51 14.37 26.13
C SER A 6 -16.71 14.78 27.57
N TYR A 7 -17.65 14.13 28.25
CA TYR A 7 -17.82 14.25 29.69
C TYR A 7 -17.16 13.05 30.38
N ASP A 8 -16.44 13.28 31.49
CA ASP A 8 -16.04 12.20 32.40
C ASP A 8 -17.24 11.74 33.25
N ALA A 9 -17.05 10.68 34.06
CA ALA A 9 -18.08 10.18 34.98
C ALA A 9 -18.52 11.21 36.05
N LYS A 10 -17.81 12.33 36.19
CA LYS A 10 -18.07 13.47 37.08
C LYS A 10 -18.53 14.73 36.32
N GLY A 11 -18.90 14.60 35.04
CA GLY A 11 -19.44 15.70 34.22
C GLY A 11 -18.43 16.74 33.74
N ARG A 12 -17.10 16.50 33.87
CA ARG A 12 -16.08 17.45 33.40
C ARG A 12 -15.82 17.31 31.90
N ARG A 13 -15.69 18.44 31.20
CA ARG A 13 -15.33 18.49 29.78
C ARG A 13 -13.87 18.08 29.57
N LEU A 14 -13.66 16.88 29.05
CA LEU A 14 -12.36 16.40 28.60
C LEU A 14 -12.24 16.65 27.09
N GLY A 15 -11.27 17.47 26.67
CA GLY A 15 -10.94 17.62 25.24
C GLY A 15 -10.41 16.28 24.71
N ARG A 16 -11.20 15.59 23.88
CA ARG A 16 -10.85 14.27 23.32
C ARG A 16 -10.19 14.34 21.95
N ALA A 17 -10.55 15.34 21.16
CA ALA A 17 -9.98 15.52 19.84
C ALA A 17 -9.99 16.99 19.44
N LEU A 18 -9.00 17.37 18.64
CA LEU A 18 -8.96 18.64 17.95
C LEU A 18 -9.69 18.49 16.63
N VAL A 19 -10.55 19.45 16.30
CA VAL A 19 -11.32 19.49 15.07
C VAL A 19 -10.87 20.71 14.27
N TYR A 20 -10.29 20.44 13.11
CA TYR A 20 -9.83 21.44 12.16
C TYR A 20 -10.91 21.70 11.13
N THR A 21 -11.25 22.97 10.91
CA THR A 21 -12.22 23.41 9.89
C THR A 21 -11.58 23.45 8.50
N GLU A 22 -12.41 23.62 7.45
CA GLU A 22 -11.96 23.73 6.05
C GLU A 22 -10.80 24.72 5.87
N SER A 23 -10.91 25.91 6.46
CA SER A 23 -9.87 26.94 6.44
C SER A 23 -8.56 26.53 7.13
N GLU A 24 -8.59 25.56 8.05
CA GLU A 24 -7.43 25.15 8.84
C GLU A 24 -6.71 23.92 8.28
N HIS A 25 -7.46 23.00 7.66
CA HIS A 25 -6.90 21.78 7.07
C HIS A 25 -6.57 21.92 5.58
N GLY A 26 -7.25 22.81 4.85
CA GLY A 26 -6.94 23.15 3.47
C GLY A 26 -7.21 22.04 2.44
N ILE A 27 -8.00 21.01 2.79
CA ILE A 27 -8.41 19.95 1.86
C ILE A 27 -9.56 20.47 1.00
N PRO A 28 -9.38 20.63 -0.33
CA PRO A 28 -10.49 21.00 -1.20
C PRO A 28 -11.40 19.79 -1.38
N ARG A 29 -12.72 19.96 -1.23
CA ARG A 29 -13.69 18.87 -1.33
C ARG A 29 -13.62 18.12 -2.67
N GLN A 30 -13.23 18.81 -3.75
CA GLN A 30 -13.08 18.24 -5.09
C GLN A 30 -11.90 17.27 -5.22
N SER A 31 -10.92 17.32 -4.32
CA SER A 31 -9.78 16.39 -4.31
C SER A 31 -10.12 15.02 -3.71
N VAL A 32 -11.28 14.90 -3.08
CA VAL A 32 -11.76 13.67 -2.46
C VAL A 32 -12.57 12.91 -3.50
N ASP A 33 -12.26 11.62 -3.68
CA ASP A 33 -12.95 10.80 -4.67
C ASP A 33 -14.46 10.69 -4.37
N ALA A 34 -15.28 10.93 -5.40
CA ALA A 34 -16.74 10.95 -5.27
C ALA A 34 -17.34 9.59 -4.86
N GLY A 35 -16.70 8.47 -5.22
CA GLY A 35 -17.11 7.15 -4.75
C GLY A 35 -16.82 6.96 -3.26
N ALA A 36 -15.69 7.45 -2.76
CA ALA A 36 -15.40 7.45 -1.32
C ALA A 36 -16.45 8.26 -0.54
N ILE A 37 -16.82 9.45 -1.03
CA ILE A 37 -17.87 10.28 -0.42
C ILE A 37 -19.20 9.52 -0.39
N ARG A 38 -19.63 8.90 -1.49
CA ARG A 38 -20.88 8.10 -1.54
C ARG A 38 -20.90 6.95 -0.54
N VAL A 39 -19.76 6.27 -0.35
CA VAL A 39 -19.65 5.19 0.65
C VAL A 39 -19.82 5.76 2.06
N VAL A 40 -19.21 6.91 2.35
CA VAL A 40 -19.37 7.60 3.64
C VAL A 40 -20.82 8.06 3.85
N GLU A 41 -21.45 8.69 2.85
CA GLU A 41 -22.85 9.13 2.89
C GLU A 41 -23.81 8.00 3.22
N ALA A 42 -23.65 6.84 2.56
CA ALA A 42 -24.51 5.68 2.80
C ALA A 42 -24.36 5.14 4.22
N LEU A 43 -23.14 5.06 4.75
CA LEU A 43 -22.90 4.56 6.11
C LEU A 43 -23.39 5.54 7.18
N VAL A 44 -23.17 6.84 6.98
CA VAL A 44 -23.67 7.89 7.89
C VAL A 44 -25.19 7.96 7.85
N GLY A 45 -25.82 7.85 6.67
CA GLY A 45 -27.27 7.79 6.51
C GLY A 45 -27.89 6.57 7.21
N ALA A 46 -27.14 5.48 7.36
CA ALA A 46 -27.51 4.31 8.15
C ALA A 46 -27.25 4.47 9.67
N GLY A 47 -26.79 5.64 10.12
CA GLY A 47 -26.56 5.97 11.53
C GLY A 47 -25.17 5.60 12.06
N TYR A 48 -24.20 5.26 11.21
CA TYR A 48 -22.85 4.88 11.65
C TYR A 48 -21.85 6.01 11.50
N GLU A 49 -21.09 6.31 12.56
CA GLU A 49 -19.92 7.19 12.47
C GLU A 49 -18.92 6.61 11.46
N THR A 50 -18.53 7.41 10.46
CA THR A 50 -17.72 6.96 9.33
C THR A 50 -16.77 8.07 8.87
N TYR A 51 -15.51 7.72 8.61
CA TYR A 51 -14.46 8.68 8.28
C TYR A 51 -13.48 8.11 7.25
N ILE A 52 -12.87 8.99 6.45
CA ILE A 52 -11.70 8.67 5.64
C ILE A 52 -10.46 8.78 6.53
N VAL A 53 -9.50 7.88 6.41
CA VAL A 53 -8.33 7.81 7.32
C VAL A 53 -7.01 7.55 6.62
N GLY A 54 -5.93 7.63 7.39
CA GLY A 54 -4.65 7.05 7.01
C GLY A 54 -3.86 7.91 6.03
N GLY A 55 -3.26 7.25 5.04
CA GLY A 55 -2.42 7.90 4.04
C GLY A 55 -3.19 8.90 3.19
N ALA A 56 -4.48 8.64 2.94
CA ALA A 56 -5.31 9.51 2.12
C ALA A 56 -5.44 10.92 2.71
N VAL A 57 -5.84 11.01 3.98
CA VAL A 57 -6.02 12.29 4.68
C VAL A 57 -4.72 13.08 4.74
N ARG A 58 -3.62 12.40 5.07
CA ARG A 58 -2.29 13.01 5.13
C ARG A 58 -1.85 13.57 3.78
N ASP A 59 -2.05 12.81 2.71
CA ASP A 59 -1.66 13.23 1.36
C ASP A 59 -2.53 14.41 0.90
N LEU A 60 -3.84 14.39 1.19
CA LEU A 60 -4.76 15.50 0.93
C LEU A 60 -4.36 16.79 1.67
N VAL A 61 -4.05 16.71 2.98
CA VAL A 61 -3.56 17.87 3.75
C VAL A 61 -2.24 18.40 3.21
N ALA A 62 -1.39 17.51 2.67
CA ALA A 62 -0.13 17.89 2.03
C ALA A 62 -0.30 18.39 0.59
N GLY A 63 -1.53 18.57 0.10
CA GLY A 63 -1.84 19.05 -1.26
C GLY A 63 -1.57 18.02 -2.37
N ARG A 64 -1.58 16.72 -2.04
CA ARG A 64 -1.31 15.62 -2.99
C ARG A 64 -2.56 14.79 -3.20
N THR A 65 -2.67 14.20 -4.39
CA THR A 65 -3.75 13.28 -4.72
C THR A 65 -3.47 11.88 -4.15
N PRO A 66 -4.31 11.37 -3.24
CA PRO A 66 -4.20 10.00 -2.75
C PRO A 66 -4.62 8.99 -3.82
N LYS A 67 -4.14 7.75 -3.69
CA LYS A 67 -4.50 6.64 -4.58
C LYS A 67 -5.65 5.81 -4.04
N ASP A 68 -5.50 5.43 -2.79
CA ASP A 68 -6.38 4.50 -2.10
C ASP A 68 -7.05 5.29 -0.98
N PHE A 69 -8.37 5.17 -0.90
CA PHE A 69 -9.17 5.77 0.16
C PHE A 69 -9.56 4.68 1.16
N ASP A 70 -8.87 4.69 2.30
CA ASP A 70 -9.20 3.84 3.43
C ASP A 70 -10.33 4.51 4.22
N ILE A 71 -11.44 3.78 4.42
CA ILE A 71 -12.60 4.24 5.16
C ILE A 71 -12.73 3.41 6.44
N VAL A 72 -13.01 4.07 7.56
CA VAL A 72 -13.33 3.44 8.84
C VAL A 72 -14.75 3.78 9.26
N THR A 73 -15.42 2.83 9.90
CA THR A 73 -16.78 3.01 10.37
C THR A 73 -17.04 2.30 11.70
N GLY A 74 -18.03 2.76 12.45
CA GLY A 74 -18.58 2.06 13.61
C GLY A 74 -19.43 0.83 13.24
N ALA A 75 -19.71 0.61 11.96
CA ALA A 75 -20.46 -0.55 11.49
C ALA A 75 -19.62 -1.85 11.53
N VAL A 76 -20.24 -2.96 11.93
CA VAL A 76 -19.64 -4.30 11.84
C VAL A 76 -19.64 -4.81 10.40
N PRO A 77 -18.70 -5.70 9.98
CA PRO A 77 -18.59 -6.14 8.59
C PRO A 77 -19.87 -6.74 7.98
N SER A 78 -20.68 -7.42 8.78
CA SER A 78 -21.97 -7.97 8.33
C SER A 78 -22.99 -6.88 7.97
N ARG A 79 -22.99 -5.75 8.70
CA ARG A 79 -23.85 -4.59 8.42
C ARG A 79 -23.38 -3.85 7.18
N ILE A 80 -22.07 -3.67 7.01
CA ILE A 80 -21.48 -3.09 5.79
C ILE A 80 -21.89 -3.92 4.57
N ARG A 81 -21.80 -5.26 4.65
CA ARG A 81 -22.22 -6.15 3.55
C ARG A 81 -23.71 -6.07 3.24
N ARG A 82 -24.57 -5.85 4.24
CA ARG A 82 -26.00 -5.67 4.04
C ARG A 82 -26.32 -4.36 3.32
N LEU A 83 -25.58 -3.30 3.63
CA LEU A 83 -25.72 -1.98 3.00
C LEU A 83 -25.19 -1.99 1.56
N PHE A 84 -24.05 -2.64 1.33
CA PHE A 84 -23.41 -2.75 0.02
C PHE A 84 -23.44 -4.19 -0.49
N ARG A 85 -24.47 -4.54 -1.29
CA ARG A 85 -24.61 -5.89 -1.87
C ARG A 85 -23.40 -6.31 -2.70
N ASN A 86 -22.78 -5.36 -3.40
CA ASN A 86 -21.56 -5.55 -4.18
C ASN A 86 -20.31 -5.32 -3.32
N SER A 87 -20.17 -6.10 -2.24
CA SER A 87 -19.01 -6.04 -1.35
C SER A 87 -18.46 -7.43 -1.02
N ARG A 88 -17.17 -7.48 -0.67
CA ARG A 88 -16.46 -8.72 -0.30
C ARG A 88 -15.70 -8.51 0.99
N ILE A 89 -15.87 -9.43 1.93
CA ILE A 89 -15.09 -9.44 3.18
C ILE A 89 -13.79 -10.16 2.91
N ILE A 90 -12.67 -9.51 3.21
CA ILE A 90 -11.31 -10.03 3.05
C ILE A 90 -10.63 -10.05 4.41
N GLY A 91 -9.78 -11.06 4.61
CA GLY A 91 -9.01 -11.24 5.83
C GLY A 91 -9.76 -12.00 6.93
N ARG A 92 -9.03 -12.89 7.61
CA ARG A 92 -9.54 -13.64 8.77
C ARG A 92 -9.42 -12.86 10.07
N ARG A 93 -8.23 -12.28 10.33
CA ARG A 93 -7.90 -11.53 11.56
C ARG A 93 -8.34 -10.07 11.49
N PHE A 94 -8.03 -9.40 10.38
CA PHE A 94 -8.47 -8.03 10.11
C PHE A 94 -9.54 -8.10 9.03
N ARG A 95 -10.81 -8.08 9.42
CA ARG A 95 -11.92 -8.13 8.47
C ARG A 95 -12.05 -6.76 7.81
N ILE A 96 -11.56 -6.65 6.58
CA ILE A 96 -11.71 -5.47 5.74
C ILE A 96 -12.80 -5.80 4.72
N VAL A 97 -13.71 -4.86 4.46
CA VAL A 97 -14.77 -5.01 3.48
C VAL A 97 -14.41 -4.19 2.25
N HIS A 98 -14.15 -4.87 1.14
CA HIS A 98 -13.97 -4.21 -0.15
C HIS A 98 -15.34 -3.88 -0.71
N VAL A 99 -15.66 -2.60 -0.79
CA VAL A 99 -16.91 -2.09 -1.36
C VAL A 99 -16.63 -1.63 -2.79
N SER A 100 -17.35 -2.19 -3.76
CA SER A 100 -17.27 -1.74 -5.15
C SER A 100 -18.24 -0.58 -5.37
N CYS A 101 -17.74 0.56 -5.82
CA CYS A 101 -18.56 1.69 -6.25
C CYS A 101 -18.14 2.08 -7.67
N GLY A 102 -18.97 1.72 -8.66
CA GLY A 102 -18.61 1.85 -10.08
C GLY A 102 -17.47 0.89 -10.45
N SER A 103 -16.40 1.42 -11.04
CA SER A 103 -15.19 0.67 -11.42
C SER A 103 -14.10 0.66 -10.35
N GLN A 104 -14.31 1.31 -9.20
CA GLN A 104 -13.33 1.45 -8.13
C GLN A 104 -13.68 0.61 -6.91
N LEU A 105 -12.65 0.19 -6.18
CA LEU A 105 -12.76 -0.58 -4.93
C LEU A 105 -12.31 0.28 -3.77
N TYR A 106 -13.11 0.32 -2.70
CA TYR A 106 -12.81 1.06 -1.47
C TYR A 106 -12.66 0.09 -0.31
N GLU A 107 -11.61 0.29 0.49
CA GLU A 107 -11.37 -0.50 1.69
C GLU A 107 -12.13 0.10 2.88
N VAL A 108 -13.16 -0.61 3.35
CA VAL A 108 -13.96 -0.20 4.50
C VAL A 108 -13.66 -1.12 5.68
N SER A 109 -13.23 -0.55 6.79
CA SER A 109 -12.88 -1.29 8.01
C SER A 109 -13.66 -0.80 9.23
N THR A 110 -13.84 -1.66 10.22
CA THR A 110 -14.47 -1.28 11.49
C THR A 110 -13.43 -0.68 12.45
N PHE A 111 -13.82 0.27 13.32
CA PHE A 111 -12.95 0.77 14.38
C PHE A 111 -12.37 -0.36 15.24
N ARG A 112 -11.06 -0.29 15.52
CA ARG A 112 -10.37 -1.26 16.37
C ARG A 112 -10.69 -0.99 17.84
N SER A 113 -11.32 -1.95 18.52
CA SER A 113 -11.61 -1.85 19.96
C SER A 113 -10.46 -2.34 20.85
N ARG A 114 -10.44 -1.86 22.10
CA ARG A 114 -9.48 -2.33 23.13
C ARG A 114 -9.67 -3.79 23.55
N VAL A 115 -10.91 -4.27 23.55
CA VAL A 115 -11.33 -5.52 24.24
C VAL A 115 -11.29 -6.76 23.33
N GLY A 116 -11.14 -6.59 22.01
CA GLY A 116 -11.29 -7.69 21.04
C GLY A 116 -10.04 -8.55 20.79
N GLU A 117 -9.50 -9.20 21.82
CA GLU A 117 -8.77 -10.47 21.62
C GLU A 117 -9.75 -11.63 21.84
N GLY A 118 -10.48 -12.01 20.80
CA GLY A 118 -11.35 -13.20 20.83
C GLY A 118 -12.80 -12.95 20.38
N SER A 119 -13.15 -13.59 19.26
CA SER A 119 -14.51 -14.04 18.90
C SER A 119 -15.59 -13.02 18.54
N VAL A 120 -15.67 -11.83 19.17
CA VAL A 120 -16.73 -10.85 18.88
C VAL A 120 -16.09 -9.49 18.56
N CYS A 121 -16.16 -9.09 17.28
CA CYS A 121 -15.74 -7.77 16.82
C CYS A 121 -16.71 -6.70 17.31
N VAL A 122 -16.64 -6.35 18.60
CA VAL A 122 -17.29 -5.13 19.10
C VAL A 122 -16.52 -3.94 18.49
N PRO A 123 -17.20 -3.07 17.72
CA PRO A 123 -16.56 -1.87 17.17
C PRO A 123 -16.06 -0.98 18.30
N GLY A 124 -14.81 -0.53 18.19
CA GLY A 124 -14.22 0.43 19.14
C GLY A 124 -14.74 1.84 18.91
N THR A 125 -14.26 2.78 19.70
CA THR A 125 -14.46 4.21 19.43
C THR A 125 -13.39 4.74 18.47
N LEU A 126 -13.63 5.92 17.89
CA LEU A 126 -12.64 6.61 17.06
C LEU A 126 -11.32 6.83 17.81
N GLU A 127 -11.37 7.19 19.10
CA GLU A 127 -10.17 7.41 19.89
C GLU A 127 -9.38 6.12 20.11
N GLU A 128 -10.06 5.00 20.37
CA GLU A 128 -9.41 3.69 20.53
C GLU A 128 -8.70 3.25 19.24
N ASP A 129 -9.32 3.49 18.08
CA ASP A 129 -8.71 3.22 16.78
C ASP A 129 -7.47 4.11 16.57
N ALA A 130 -7.56 5.40 16.90
CA ALA A 130 -6.49 6.36 16.70
C ALA A 130 -5.20 5.95 17.44
N TRP A 131 -5.32 5.54 18.70
CA TRP A 131 -4.18 5.12 19.52
C TRP A 131 -3.58 3.76 19.11
N ARG A 132 -4.31 2.93 18.34
CA ARG A 132 -3.83 1.65 17.79
C ARG A 132 -3.14 1.78 16.43
N ARG A 133 -3.07 2.99 15.88
CA ARG A 133 -2.33 3.27 14.65
C ARG A 133 -0.84 3.39 14.92
N ASP A 134 -0.07 3.27 13.85
CA ASP A 134 1.38 3.25 13.90
C ASP A 134 1.98 4.64 14.18
N PHE A 135 1.60 5.64 13.37
CA PHE A 135 2.16 6.99 13.43
C PHE A 135 1.07 8.05 13.53
N SER A 136 1.37 9.16 14.22
CA SER A 136 0.44 10.27 14.43
C SER A 136 -0.12 10.85 13.12
N VAL A 137 0.73 11.01 12.10
CA VAL A 137 0.33 11.51 10.78
C VAL A 137 -0.62 10.59 10.02
N ASN A 138 -0.70 9.29 10.36
CA ASN A 138 -1.63 8.34 9.76
C ASN A 138 -2.89 8.13 10.62
N ALA A 139 -3.02 8.85 11.74
CA ALA A 139 -4.13 8.80 12.67
C ALA A 139 -5.01 10.06 12.58
N LEU A 140 -5.08 10.66 11.39
CA LEU A 140 -6.00 11.72 11.04
C LEU A 140 -7.26 11.12 10.42
N TYR A 141 -8.41 11.67 10.81
CA TYR A 141 -9.74 11.25 10.36
C TYR A 141 -10.39 12.43 9.66
N TYR A 142 -10.89 12.22 8.45
CA TYR A 142 -11.57 13.26 7.68
C TYR A 142 -13.04 12.89 7.47
N ASP A 143 -13.91 13.83 7.82
CA ASP A 143 -15.34 13.76 7.58
C ASP A 143 -15.69 14.60 6.33
N PRO A 144 -15.95 13.96 5.16
CA PRO A 144 -16.26 14.68 3.94
C PRO A 144 -17.64 15.37 3.96
N LEU A 145 -18.55 14.99 4.87
CA LEU A 145 -19.89 15.57 4.95
C LEU A 145 -19.85 16.91 5.66
N ARG A 146 -19.14 16.94 6.79
CA ARG A 146 -18.94 18.15 7.61
C ARG A 146 -17.73 18.97 7.18
N ASN A 147 -16.91 18.45 6.27
CA ASN A 147 -15.66 19.04 5.81
C ASN A 147 -14.70 19.39 6.94
N VAL A 148 -14.52 18.47 7.90
CA VAL A 148 -13.64 18.65 9.06
C VAL A 148 -12.64 17.52 9.19
N VAL A 149 -11.45 17.84 9.73
CA VAL A 149 -10.44 16.85 10.13
C VAL A 149 -10.44 16.71 11.65
N ILE A 150 -10.57 15.48 12.13
CA ILE A 150 -10.54 15.10 13.54
C ILE A 150 -9.16 14.51 13.85
N ASP A 151 -8.52 15.04 14.88
CA ASP A 151 -7.19 14.64 15.34
C ASP A 151 -7.20 14.39 16.85
N CYS A 152 -7.09 13.12 17.24
CA CYS A 152 -7.04 12.70 18.65
C CYS A 152 -5.65 12.70 19.25
N VAL A 153 -4.60 12.76 18.41
CA VAL A 153 -3.23 12.46 18.84
C VAL A 153 -2.27 13.62 18.64
N GLY A 154 -2.63 14.64 17.87
CA GLY A 154 -1.75 15.74 17.45
C GLY A 154 -1.03 15.47 16.13
N GLY A 155 -1.62 14.65 15.25
CA GLY A 155 -1.07 14.33 13.94
C GLY A 155 -0.90 15.55 13.02
N MET A 156 -1.80 16.53 13.09
CA MET A 156 -1.70 17.76 12.28
C MET A 156 -0.51 18.62 12.69
N VAL A 157 -0.23 18.69 14.00
CA VAL A 157 0.94 19.41 14.53
C VAL A 157 2.23 18.73 14.10
N ASP A 158 2.28 17.40 14.18
CA ASP A 158 3.44 16.61 13.75
C ASP A 158 3.69 16.73 12.24
N LEU A 159 2.62 16.78 11.43
CA LEU A 159 2.70 16.98 9.99
C LEU A 159 3.27 18.36 9.65
N LYS A 160 2.77 19.43 10.31
CA LYS A 160 3.30 20.81 10.16
C LYS A 160 4.76 20.92 10.60
N ARG A 161 5.13 20.24 11.69
CA ARG A 161 6.51 20.19 12.22
C ARG A 161 7.43 19.22 11.48
N ARG A 162 6.94 18.53 10.44
CA ARG A 162 7.70 17.54 9.66
C ARG A 162 8.37 16.48 10.54
N ARG A 163 7.61 15.89 11.47
CA ARG A 163 8.12 14.88 12.43
C ARG A 163 7.33 13.58 12.34
N VAL A 164 8.04 12.45 12.22
CA VAL A 164 7.42 11.13 12.36
C VAL A 164 7.38 10.74 13.84
N ARG A 165 6.19 10.72 14.45
CA ARG A 165 6.00 10.27 15.83
C ARG A 165 5.21 8.96 15.88
N PRO A 166 5.78 7.88 16.45
CA PRO A 166 5.04 6.65 16.71
C PRO A 166 4.05 6.85 17.87
N LEU A 167 2.86 6.25 17.77
CA LEU A 167 1.87 6.26 18.84
C LEU A 167 2.07 5.11 19.82
N ILE A 168 2.53 3.97 19.31
CA ILE A 168 2.87 2.80 20.10
C ILE A 168 4.28 2.99 20.69
N PRO A 169 4.51 2.61 21.96
CA PRO A 169 5.83 2.71 22.59
C PRO A 169 6.94 2.04 21.76
N LEU A 170 8.11 2.69 21.68
CA LEU A 170 9.25 2.22 20.87
C LEU A 170 9.71 0.80 21.23
N ARG A 171 9.50 0.38 22.47
CA ARG A 171 9.84 -0.98 22.95
C ARG A 171 8.98 -2.08 22.31
N SER A 172 7.76 -1.77 21.89
CA SER A 172 6.82 -2.79 21.38
C SER A 172 6.45 -2.58 19.91
N ILE A 173 6.48 -1.34 19.39
CA ILE A 173 5.98 -1.03 18.04
C ILE A 173 6.55 -1.95 16.94
N PHE A 174 7.87 -2.17 16.92
CA PHE A 174 8.53 -3.00 15.90
C PHE A 174 8.60 -4.48 16.28
N VAL A 175 8.43 -4.81 17.56
CA VAL A 175 8.36 -6.21 18.02
C VAL A 175 7.00 -6.81 17.67
N GLU A 176 5.92 -6.05 17.90
CA GLU A 176 4.55 -6.42 17.53
C GLU A 176 4.40 -6.54 16.00
N ASP A 177 4.96 -5.59 15.25
CA ASP A 177 4.89 -5.59 13.79
C ASP A 177 6.14 -4.96 13.16
N PRO A 178 7.13 -5.78 12.75
CA PRO A 178 8.39 -5.29 12.17
C PRO A 178 8.20 -4.47 10.89
N VAL A 179 7.12 -4.73 10.15
CA VAL A 179 6.74 -4.01 8.93
C VAL A 179 6.54 -2.51 9.18
N ARG A 180 6.23 -2.10 10.42
CA ARG A 180 6.10 -0.67 10.78
C ARG A 180 7.41 0.12 10.59
N MET A 181 8.57 -0.53 10.53
CA MET A 181 9.84 0.12 10.17
C MET A 181 9.83 0.65 8.72
N LEU A 182 9.28 -0.13 7.79
CA LEU A 182 9.12 0.27 6.39
C LEU A 182 8.13 1.43 6.28
N ARG A 183 7.03 1.36 7.04
CA ARG A 183 6.02 2.42 7.12
C ARG A 183 6.57 3.70 7.72
N ALA A 184 7.47 3.64 8.71
CA ALA A 184 8.14 4.81 9.28
C ALA A 184 8.95 5.56 8.21
N LEU A 185 9.76 4.83 7.43
CA LEU A 185 10.54 5.42 6.35
C LEU A 185 9.65 5.95 5.22
N LYS A 186 8.58 5.21 4.90
CA LYS A 186 7.56 5.70 3.96
C LYS A 186 6.98 7.04 4.41
N CYS A 187 6.55 7.15 5.66
CA CYS A 187 6.02 8.40 6.20
C CYS A 187 7.08 9.52 6.18
N SER A 188 8.33 9.21 6.50
CA SER A 188 9.43 10.17 6.49
C SER A 188 9.67 10.78 5.10
N VAL A 189 9.80 9.96 4.05
CA VAL A 189 10.04 10.46 2.68
C VAL A 189 8.79 11.08 2.07
N MET A 190 7.60 10.52 2.33
CA MET A 190 6.36 11.07 1.80
C MET A 190 6.06 12.44 2.42
N CYS A 191 6.17 12.59 3.74
CA CYS A 191 5.87 13.86 4.42
C CYS A 191 7.05 14.84 4.45
N GLU A 192 8.21 14.47 3.89
CA GLU A 192 9.47 15.21 4.08
C GLU A 192 9.79 15.43 5.56
N SER A 193 9.42 14.43 6.37
CA SER A 193 9.50 14.46 7.82
C SER A 193 10.78 13.79 8.30
N SER A 194 11.40 14.38 9.32
CA SER A 194 12.54 13.77 10.00
C SER A 194 12.10 12.69 10.99
N ILE A 195 12.80 11.55 10.95
CA ILE A 195 12.67 10.50 11.98
C ILE A 195 13.52 10.91 13.20
N PRO A 196 12.94 10.99 14.41
CA PRO A 196 13.68 11.27 15.63
C PRO A 196 14.80 10.26 15.90
N PHE A 197 15.90 10.71 16.52
CA PHE A 197 17.07 9.87 16.81
C PHE A 197 16.73 8.58 17.58
N SER A 198 15.85 8.66 18.58
CA SER A 198 15.38 7.49 19.34
C SER A 198 14.71 6.44 18.47
N VAL A 199 13.88 6.87 17.51
CA VAL A 199 13.19 5.99 16.56
C VAL A 199 14.21 5.39 15.59
N ARG A 200 15.17 6.18 15.08
CA ARG A 200 16.25 5.67 14.20
C ARG A 200 17.07 4.57 14.89
N ARG A 201 17.44 4.77 16.15
CA ARG A 201 18.18 3.78 16.96
C ARG A 201 17.36 2.52 17.17
N SER A 202 16.05 2.66 17.42
CA SER A 202 15.14 1.53 17.58
C SER A 202 14.99 0.75 16.28
N ILE A 203 14.82 1.41 15.13
CA ILE A 203 14.79 0.75 13.81
C ILE A 203 16.05 -0.09 13.62
N ARG A 204 17.24 0.50 13.79
CA ARG A 204 18.53 -0.20 13.61
C ARG A 204 18.67 -1.46 14.47
N ARG A 205 18.17 -1.44 15.70
CA ARG A 205 18.20 -2.59 16.61
C ARG A 205 17.22 -3.70 16.22
N SER A 206 16.11 -3.32 15.59
CA SER A 206 15.00 -4.21 15.28
C SER A 206 15.00 -4.72 13.84
N VAL A 207 15.95 -4.29 12.99
CA VAL A 207 16.02 -4.65 11.56
C VAL A 207 15.93 -6.16 11.32
N SER A 208 16.61 -6.97 12.14
CA SER A 208 16.64 -8.43 12.02
C SER A 208 15.26 -9.09 12.14
N LEU A 209 14.30 -8.45 12.82
CA LEU A 209 12.94 -8.96 12.98
C LEU A 209 12.18 -9.05 11.65
N LEU A 210 12.61 -8.32 10.61
CA LEU A 210 12.00 -8.44 9.28
C LEU A 210 12.21 -9.83 8.66
N GLY A 211 13.27 -10.55 9.04
CA GLY A 211 13.51 -11.91 8.55
C GLY A 211 12.41 -12.91 8.95
N GLY A 212 11.70 -12.65 10.05
CA GLY A 212 10.56 -13.47 10.49
C GLY A 212 9.22 -13.09 9.86
N CYS A 213 9.18 -12.03 9.04
CA CYS A 213 7.93 -11.59 8.41
C CYS A 213 7.56 -12.46 7.21
N SER A 214 6.25 -12.67 7.01
CA SER A 214 5.76 -13.39 5.84
C SER A 214 6.14 -12.67 4.53
N PRO A 215 6.63 -13.40 3.51
CA PRO A 215 6.93 -12.89 2.17
C PRO A 215 5.85 -12.01 1.53
N SER A 216 4.57 -12.37 1.69
CA SER A 216 3.45 -11.61 1.12
C SER A 216 3.36 -10.20 1.68
N ARG A 217 3.44 -10.04 3.02
CA ARG A 217 3.43 -8.73 3.67
C ARG A 217 4.61 -7.84 3.25
N LEU A 218 5.80 -8.42 3.10
CA LEU A 218 6.97 -7.69 2.60
C LEU A 218 6.74 -7.22 1.15
N THR A 219 6.14 -8.08 0.32
CA THR A 219 5.79 -7.76 -1.06
C THR A 219 4.79 -6.62 -1.13
N ASP A 220 3.72 -6.66 -0.34
CA ASP A 220 2.68 -5.62 -0.32
C ASP A 220 3.28 -4.25 0.03
N GLU A 221 4.19 -4.21 1.01
CA GLU A 221 4.84 -2.96 1.43
C GLU A 221 5.87 -2.47 0.41
N PHE A 222 6.59 -3.37 -0.25
CA PHE A 222 7.48 -2.98 -1.34
C PHE A 222 6.71 -2.46 -2.54
N VAL A 223 5.59 -3.09 -2.91
CA VAL A 223 4.69 -2.60 -3.96
C VAL A 223 4.19 -1.19 -3.59
N LYS A 224 3.78 -0.97 -2.34
CA LYS A 224 3.42 0.36 -1.83
C LYS A 224 4.56 1.39 -1.87
N ILE A 225 5.82 0.96 -1.89
CA ILE A 225 7.01 1.82 -2.09
C ILE A 225 7.21 2.14 -3.57
N LEU A 226 7.08 1.16 -4.46
CA LEU A 226 7.15 1.36 -5.91
C LEU A 226 6.05 2.32 -6.39
N PHE A 227 4.85 2.19 -5.82
CA PHE A 227 3.70 3.04 -6.10
C PHE A 227 3.66 4.33 -5.26
N SER A 228 4.79 4.87 -4.82
CA SER A 228 4.83 6.13 -4.06
C SER A 228 5.08 7.38 -4.91
N GLY A 229 5.61 7.24 -6.13
CA GLY A 229 6.16 8.35 -6.92
C GLY A 229 7.46 8.93 -6.36
N ARG A 230 8.02 8.32 -5.30
CA ARG A 230 9.31 8.65 -4.69
C ARG A 230 10.08 7.38 -4.33
N SER A 231 9.92 6.33 -5.13
CA SER A 231 10.50 5.01 -4.92
C SER A 231 12.03 5.05 -4.85
N ALA A 232 12.69 5.87 -5.67
CA ALA A 232 14.15 6.01 -5.63
C ALA A 232 14.66 6.58 -4.29
N ALA A 233 13.95 7.57 -3.74
CA ALA A 233 14.30 8.16 -2.45
C ALA A 233 14.02 7.19 -1.29
N LEU A 234 12.90 6.45 -1.35
CA LEU A 234 12.55 5.45 -0.37
C LEU A 234 13.53 4.27 -0.35
N VAL A 235 13.89 3.73 -1.51
CA VAL A 235 14.86 2.63 -1.58
C VAL A 235 16.23 3.07 -1.08
N ARG A 236 16.65 4.30 -1.39
CA ARG A 236 17.89 4.87 -0.80
C ARG A 236 17.82 4.98 0.72
N ALA A 237 16.67 5.40 1.26
CA ALA A 237 16.46 5.40 2.70
C ALA A 237 16.53 3.97 3.27
N LEU A 238 15.91 2.97 2.63
CA LEU A 238 15.98 1.57 3.05
C LEU A 238 17.43 1.04 3.07
N CYS A 239 18.26 1.40 2.10
CA CYS A 239 19.70 1.06 2.10
C CYS A 239 20.41 1.61 3.35
N GLY A 240 20.16 2.88 3.69
CA GLY A 240 20.78 3.54 4.85
C GLY A 240 20.42 2.93 6.21
N TYR A 241 19.33 2.16 6.30
CA TYR A 241 18.93 1.42 7.49
C TYR A 241 19.10 -0.10 7.36
N GLN A 242 19.75 -0.59 6.29
CA GLN A 242 19.93 -2.02 5.99
C GLN A 242 18.62 -2.82 5.91
N LEU A 243 17.49 -2.14 5.70
CA LEU A 243 16.18 -2.80 5.58
C LEU A 243 16.02 -3.43 4.20
N LEU A 244 16.67 -2.87 3.16
CA LEU A 244 16.61 -3.42 1.81
C LEU A 244 17.14 -4.85 1.75
N LEU A 245 18.13 -5.20 2.59
CA LEU A 245 18.68 -6.56 2.68
C LEU A 245 17.59 -7.61 2.95
N TYR A 246 16.58 -7.29 3.75
CA TYR A 246 15.50 -8.21 4.11
C TYR A 246 14.36 -8.22 3.08
N LEU A 247 14.24 -7.17 2.27
CA LEU A 247 13.21 -7.07 1.23
C LEU A 247 13.71 -7.62 -0.10
N GLN A 248 14.91 -7.23 -0.52
CA GLN A 248 15.55 -7.55 -1.79
C GLN A 248 17.06 -7.80 -1.56
N PRO A 249 17.44 -8.94 -0.97
CA PRO A 249 18.84 -9.32 -0.76
C PRO A 249 19.64 -9.27 -2.06
N SER A 250 19.11 -9.80 -3.17
CA SER A 250 19.81 -9.79 -4.46
C SER A 250 20.13 -8.36 -4.88
N VAL A 251 19.16 -7.44 -4.89
CA VAL A 251 19.42 -6.02 -5.21
C VAL A 251 20.52 -5.45 -4.33
N HIS A 252 20.50 -5.73 -3.02
CA HIS A 252 21.51 -5.27 -2.09
C HIS A 252 22.93 -5.78 -2.44
N TYR A 253 23.08 -7.06 -2.77
CA TYR A 253 24.36 -7.64 -3.18
C TYR A 253 24.81 -7.10 -4.54
N PHE A 254 23.91 -7.03 -5.53
CA PHE A 254 24.23 -6.49 -6.86
C PHE A 254 24.68 -5.02 -6.80
N MET A 255 24.06 -4.20 -5.94
CA MET A 255 24.50 -2.82 -5.72
C MET A 255 25.94 -2.71 -5.20
N ARG A 256 26.38 -3.69 -4.41
CA ARG A 256 27.72 -3.70 -3.80
C ARG A 256 28.77 -4.34 -4.70
N ASP A 257 28.41 -5.43 -5.36
CA ASP A 257 29.37 -6.34 -6.02
C ASP A 257 29.47 -6.06 -7.53
N VAL A 258 28.48 -5.44 -8.17
CA VAL A 258 28.49 -5.15 -9.62
C VAL A 258 28.71 -3.65 -9.87
N PRO A 259 29.78 -3.26 -10.58
CA PRO A 259 30.04 -1.87 -10.94
C PRO A 259 28.87 -1.25 -11.70
N CYS A 260 28.56 0.01 -11.41
CA CYS A 260 27.49 0.80 -12.05
C CYS A 260 26.06 0.25 -11.87
N PHE A 261 25.83 -0.88 -11.20
CA PHE A 261 24.49 -1.40 -10.99
C PHE A 261 23.65 -0.48 -10.11
N GLU A 262 24.23 0.04 -9.02
CA GLU A 262 23.53 0.96 -8.11
C GLU A 262 23.03 2.22 -8.85
N SER A 263 23.89 2.86 -9.64
CA SER A 263 23.54 4.08 -10.37
C SER A 263 22.47 3.81 -11.44
N ALA A 264 22.59 2.72 -12.19
CA ALA A 264 21.61 2.29 -13.17
C ALA A 264 20.25 1.98 -12.51
N PHE A 265 20.25 1.21 -11.42
CA PHE A 265 19.03 0.85 -10.69
C PHE A 265 18.30 2.08 -10.14
N PHE A 266 19.01 3.03 -9.54
CA PHE A 266 18.38 4.28 -9.08
C PHE A 266 17.93 5.17 -10.24
N ALA A 267 18.58 5.12 -11.41
CA ALA A 267 18.08 5.80 -12.60
C ALA A 267 16.74 5.17 -13.06
N SER A 268 16.67 3.85 -13.11
CA SER A 268 15.44 3.10 -13.43
C SER A 268 14.29 3.43 -12.47
N LEU A 269 14.56 3.53 -11.16
CA LEU A 269 13.55 3.94 -10.18
C LEU A 269 13.08 5.40 -10.35
N ARG A 270 13.96 6.32 -10.74
CA ARG A 270 13.54 7.71 -11.04
C ARG A 270 12.63 7.77 -12.27
N VAL A 271 12.91 6.94 -13.28
CA VAL A 271 12.02 6.82 -14.45
C VAL A 271 10.67 6.22 -14.04
N LEU A 272 10.66 5.20 -13.16
CA LEU A 272 9.43 4.69 -12.57
C LEU A 272 8.64 5.79 -11.85
N ASP A 273 9.31 6.61 -11.04
CA ASP A 273 8.66 7.70 -10.31
C ASP A 273 7.98 8.70 -11.26
N GLN A 274 8.66 9.10 -12.34
CA GLN A 274 8.09 9.98 -13.38
C GLN A 274 6.95 9.32 -14.16
N ALA A 275 7.10 8.03 -14.51
CA ALA A 275 6.09 7.25 -15.21
C ALA A 275 4.85 7.02 -14.34
N PHE A 276 5.04 6.94 -13.03
CA PHE A 276 3.97 6.84 -12.06
C PHE A 276 3.20 8.17 -11.94
N VAL A 277 3.90 9.30 -11.78
CA VAL A 277 3.27 10.63 -11.70
C VAL A 277 2.50 10.98 -12.99
N SER A 278 3.01 10.58 -14.15
CA SER A 278 2.32 10.77 -15.44
C SER A 278 1.18 9.76 -15.70
N GLY A 279 0.89 8.85 -14.77
CA GLY A 279 -0.21 7.89 -14.89
C GLY A 279 0.03 6.75 -15.90
N ARG A 280 1.26 6.60 -16.42
CA ARG A 280 1.62 5.51 -17.35
C ARG A 280 1.77 4.16 -16.66
N VAL A 281 2.11 4.17 -15.37
CA VAL A 281 2.25 2.96 -14.54
C VAL A 281 1.04 2.83 -13.61
N LYS A 282 0.19 1.86 -13.91
CA LYS A 282 -1.04 1.53 -13.15
C LYS A 282 -1.02 0.12 -12.55
N ARG A 283 -0.18 -0.77 -13.10
CA ARG A 283 -0.15 -2.19 -12.77
C ARG A 283 1.18 -2.59 -12.13
N VAL A 284 1.16 -3.54 -11.19
CA VAL A 284 2.35 -4.02 -10.47
C VAL A 284 3.44 -4.52 -11.42
N GLY A 285 3.08 -5.29 -12.44
CA GLY A 285 4.03 -5.80 -13.44
C GLY A 285 4.76 -4.69 -14.21
N GLN A 286 4.10 -3.55 -14.47
CA GLN A 286 4.77 -2.39 -15.07
C GLN A 286 5.81 -1.81 -14.12
N ALA A 287 5.50 -1.68 -12.83
CA ALA A 287 6.46 -1.22 -11.83
C ALA A 287 7.64 -2.20 -11.66
N LEU A 288 7.37 -3.50 -11.62
CA LEU A 288 8.39 -4.55 -11.54
C LEU A 288 9.33 -4.56 -12.75
N THR A 289 8.88 -4.11 -13.92
CA THR A 289 9.74 -3.99 -15.11
C THR A 289 10.94 -3.09 -14.82
N TYR A 290 10.74 -1.97 -14.11
CA TYR A 290 11.83 -1.06 -13.75
C TYR A 290 12.77 -1.62 -12.68
N VAL A 291 12.28 -2.51 -11.82
CA VAL A 291 13.11 -3.21 -10.83
C VAL A 291 13.97 -4.29 -11.50
N LEU A 292 13.44 -4.95 -12.53
CA LEU A 292 14.09 -6.08 -13.19
C LEU A 292 14.96 -5.70 -14.39
N ARG A 293 14.73 -4.56 -15.06
CA ARG A 293 15.37 -4.26 -16.37
C ARG A 293 16.90 -4.30 -16.34
N ASP A 294 17.50 -3.82 -15.25
CA ASP A 294 18.95 -3.73 -15.09
C ASP A 294 19.54 -5.11 -14.86
N PHE A 295 18.89 -5.92 -14.03
CA PHE A 295 19.27 -7.32 -13.80
C PHE A 295 19.10 -8.18 -15.06
N VAL A 296 17.96 -8.06 -15.75
CA VAL A 296 17.73 -8.78 -17.02
C VAL A 296 18.80 -8.42 -18.05
N GLY A 297 19.29 -7.18 -18.05
CA GLY A 297 20.39 -6.76 -18.90
C GLY A 297 21.70 -7.50 -18.66
N LEU A 298 21.96 -7.92 -17.44
CA LEU A 298 23.15 -8.68 -17.07
C LEU A 298 23.02 -10.17 -17.40
N VAL A 299 21.80 -10.72 -17.32
CA VAL A 299 21.53 -12.17 -17.52
C VAL A 299 21.24 -12.51 -18.98
N PHE A 300 20.92 -11.52 -19.82
CA PHE A 300 20.57 -11.74 -21.21
C PHE A 300 21.81 -12.03 -22.07
N GLY A 301 22.00 -13.30 -22.43
CA GLY A 301 22.96 -13.77 -23.45
C GLY A 301 22.30 -13.95 -24.83
N HIS A 302 23.03 -13.64 -25.90
CA HIS A 302 22.52 -13.62 -27.28
C HIS A 302 22.52 -14.99 -28.00
N ALA A 303 22.69 -16.11 -27.29
CA ALA A 303 23.12 -17.38 -27.92
C ALA A 303 22.14 -18.57 -27.87
N ASP A 304 20.92 -18.44 -27.32
CA ASP A 304 20.03 -19.61 -27.12
C ASP A 304 18.66 -19.49 -27.82
N ALA A 305 18.00 -20.64 -27.99
CA ALA A 305 16.67 -20.74 -28.56
C ALA A 305 15.63 -19.93 -27.74
N PRO A 306 14.63 -19.30 -28.39
CA PRO A 306 13.76 -18.33 -27.74
C PRO A 306 13.06 -18.84 -26.45
N ASP A 307 12.50 -20.04 -26.49
CA ASP A 307 11.73 -20.57 -25.36
C ASP A 307 12.63 -20.92 -24.16
N GLU A 308 13.87 -21.35 -24.43
CA GLU A 308 14.87 -21.65 -23.40
C GLU A 308 15.39 -20.37 -22.72
N VAL A 309 15.61 -19.30 -23.51
CA VAL A 309 15.97 -17.97 -22.99
C VAL A 309 14.91 -17.48 -22.02
N TYR A 310 13.62 -17.57 -22.39
CA TYR A 310 12.55 -17.11 -21.52
C TYR A 310 12.50 -17.88 -20.20
N ILE A 311 12.55 -19.21 -20.23
CA ILE A 311 12.49 -20.05 -19.03
C ILE A 311 13.68 -19.75 -18.11
N ARG A 312 14.89 -19.62 -18.66
CA ARG A 312 16.09 -19.28 -17.89
C ARG A 312 15.99 -17.90 -17.25
N VAL A 313 15.65 -16.87 -18.03
CA VAL A 313 15.53 -15.49 -17.54
C VAL A 313 14.41 -15.38 -16.50
N TYR A 314 13.28 -16.05 -16.71
CA TYR A 314 12.18 -16.08 -15.74
C TYR A 314 12.62 -16.73 -14.42
N ARG A 315 13.33 -17.87 -14.46
CA ARG A 315 13.88 -18.52 -13.26
C ARG A 315 14.87 -17.60 -12.53
N ALA A 316 15.77 -16.93 -13.26
CA ALA A 316 16.71 -15.97 -12.69
C ALA A 316 15.99 -14.78 -12.03
N CYS A 317 15.01 -14.19 -12.72
CA CYS A 317 14.20 -13.09 -12.17
C CYS A 317 13.39 -13.54 -10.95
N ARG A 318 12.88 -14.77 -10.96
CA ARG A 318 12.14 -15.34 -9.83
C ARG A 318 13.02 -15.48 -8.60
N SER A 319 14.26 -15.93 -8.76
CA SER A 319 15.24 -15.98 -7.66
C SER A 319 15.65 -14.58 -7.20
N PHE A 320 15.80 -13.64 -8.12
CA PHE A 320 16.19 -12.26 -7.84
C PHE A 320 15.18 -11.50 -6.96
N VAL A 321 13.88 -11.73 -7.16
CA VAL A 321 12.84 -11.04 -6.37
C VAL A 321 12.61 -11.65 -4.99
N LEU A 322 13.18 -12.81 -4.66
CA LEU A 322 13.03 -13.39 -3.32
C LEU A 322 13.72 -12.51 -2.27
N PRO A 323 13.18 -12.42 -1.04
CA PRO A 323 12.05 -13.16 -0.48
C PRO A 323 10.67 -12.61 -0.88
N MET A 324 10.57 -11.55 -1.69
CA MET A 324 9.25 -11.10 -2.16
C MET A 324 8.61 -12.16 -3.06
N ASN A 325 7.30 -12.26 -2.94
CA ASN A 325 6.49 -13.19 -3.69
C ASN A 325 5.39 -12.45 -4.46
N PRO A 326 5.74 -11.69 -5.52
CA PRO A 326 4.75 -11.06 -6.36
C PRO A 326 3.90 -12.12 -7.08
N PRO A 327 2.64 -11.81 -7.42
CA PRO A 327 1.79 -12.72 -8.18
C PRO A 327 2.46 -13.12 -9.51
N ARG A 328 2.36 -14.40 -9.87
CA ARG A 328 3.02 -14.97 -11.05
C ARG A 328 2.74 -14.16 -12.33
N VAL A 329 1.47 -13.79 -12.54
CA VAL A 329 1.03 -13.03 -13.72
C VAL A 329 1.73 -11.66 -13.83
N GLU A 330 1.98 -11.01 -12.70
CA GLU A 330 2.67 -9.71 -12.66
C GLU A 330 4.17 -9.86 -12.97
N LEU A 331 4.79 -10.93 -12.47
CA LEU A 331 6.20 -11.23 -12.74
C LEU A 331 6.42 -11.63 -14.21
N GLU A 332 5.57 -12.48 -14.77
CA GLU A 332 5.63 -12.87 -16.19
C GLU A 332 5.47 -11.66 -17.10
N TYR A 333 4.54 -10.76 -16.78
CA TYR A 333 4.37 -9.50 -17.51
C TYR A 333 5.68 -8.67 -17.49
N ALA A 334 6.30 -8.52 -16.33
CA ALA A 334 7.51 -7.73 -16.17
C ALA A 334 8.69 -8.33 -16.96
N VAL A 335 8.89 -9.64 -16.88
CA VAL A 335 9.95 -10.35 -17.61
C VAL A 335 9.75 -10.23 -19.12
N ARG A 336 8.53 -10.45 -19.62
CA ARG A 336 8.20 -10.30 -21.04
C ARG A 336 8.42 -8.86 -21.53
N SER A 337 8.06 -7.87 -20.71
CA SER A 337 8.27 -6.45 -21.04
C SER A 337 9.76 -6.09 -21.13
N CYS A 338 10.58 -6.61 -20.21
CA CYS A 338 12.04 -6.41 -20.24
C CYS A 338 12.69 -7.05 -21.48
N LEU A 339 12.23 -8.25 -21.88
CA LEU A 339 12.72 -8.95 -23.07
C LEU A 339 12.25 -8.28 -24.37
N GLY A 340 10.99 -7.88 -24.45
CA GLY A 340 10.42 -7.18 -25.61
C GLY A 340 11.11 -5.85 -25.90
N GLY A 341 11.46 -5.08 -24.86
CA GLY A 341 12.25 -3.85 -25.01
C GLY A 341 13.68 -4.06 -25.53
N ARG A 342 14.15 -5.31 -25.62
CA ARG A 342 15.47 -5.71 -26.16
C ARG A 342 15.35 -6.45 -27.50
N GLY A 343 14.20 -6.36 -28.17
CA GLY A 343 13.97 -6.97 -29.49
C GLY A 343 13.53 -8.44 -29.46
N PHE A 344 13.26 -9.00 -28.28
CA PHE A 344 12.82 -10.38 -28.14
C PHE A 344 11.29 -10.50 -28.13
N ALA A 345 10.70 -11.00 -29.23
CA ALA A 345 9.28 -11.32 -29.31
C ALA A 345 9.02 -12.73 -28.74
N ALA A 346 8.85 -12.83 -27.42
CA ALA A 346 8.37 -14.07 -26.80
C ALA A 346 7.00 -14.40 -27.40
N ARG A 347 6.89 -15.50 -28.18
CA ARG A 347 5.57 -16.04 -28.55
C ARG A 347 4.79 -16.30 -27.26
N ALA A 348 3.52 -15.93 -27.24
CA ALA A 348 2.66 -16.14 -26.09
C ALA A 348 2.59 -17.63 -25.78
N ALA A 349 3.45 -18.11 -24.87
CA ALA A 349 3.45 -19.50 -24.45
C ALA A 349 2.07 -19.81 -23.87
N CYS A 350 1.41 -20.79 -24.50
CA CYS A 350 0.17 -21.41 -24.04
C CYS A 350 0.27 -21.68 -22.53
N THR A 351 -0.77 -21.27 -21.81
CA THR A 351 -1.02 -21.72 -20.44
C THR A 351 -0.93 -23.26 -20.39
N PRO A 352 -0.26 -23.87 -19.40
CA PRO A 352 -0.33 -25.31 -19.16
C PRO A 352 -1.64 -25.67 -18.47
N SER A 353 -2.74 -25.25 -19.07
CA SER A 353 -4.09 -25.67 -18.78
C SER A 353 -4.79 -25.69 -20.14
N GLY A 354 -4.87 -26.88 -20.74
CA GLY A 354 -5.61 -27.07 -21.98
C GLY A 354 -7.08 -26.71 -21.76
N ARG A 355 -7.46 -25.50 -22.17
CA ARG A 355 -8.82 -25.16 -22.61
C ARG A 355 -8.68 -24.22 -23.79
N LEU A 356 -8.82 -24.80 -24.98
CA LEU A 356 -9.03 -24.08 -26.21
C LEU A 356 -10.27 -23.18 -26.05
N CYS A 357 -10.06 -21.86 -26.03
CA CYS A 357 -11.10 -20.93 -26.45
C CYS A 357 -11.12 -20.98 -27.97
N ALA A 358 -12.02 -21.79 -28.52
CA ALA A 358 -12.33 -21.78 -29.94
C ALA A 358 -12.85 -20.37 -30.30
N ARG A 359 -12.13 -19.70 -31.20
CA ARG A 359 -12.64 -18.53 -31.91
C ARG A 359 -13.70 -19.04 -32.88
N GLU A 360 -14.92 -18.56 -32.70
CA GLU A 360 -15.95 -18.60 -33.73
C GLU A 360 -15.42 -17.89 -34.98
N ASN A 361 -15.21 -18.64 -36.04
CA ASN A 361 -15.29 -18.14 -37.41
C ASN A 361 -15.93 -19.26 -38.23
N GLY A 362 -17.08 -18.94 -38.80
CA GLY A 362 -18.00 -19.89 -39.38
C GLY A 362 -17.41 -20.70 -40.53
N VAL A 363 -17.59 -22.02 -40.44
CA VAL A 363 -17.78 -22.91 -41.58
C VAL A 363 -18.81 -23.94 -41.14
N ARG A 364 -19.95 -23.98 -41.84
CA ARG A 364 -20.95 -25.04 -41.73
C ARG A 364 -20.31 -26.35 -42.17
N CYS A 365 -20.27 -27.35 -41.28
CA CYS A 365 -20.09 -28.74 -41.69
C CYS A 365 -21.32 -29.53 -41.27
N VAL A 366 -21.94 -30.12 -42.28
CA VAL A 366 -23.16 -30.93 -42.26
C VAL A 366 -22.89 -32.24 -41.52
N PHE A 367 -23.80 -32.63 -40.65
CA PHE A 367 -23.80 -33.93 -39.97
C PHE A 367 -24.12 -35.05 -40.96
N SER A 368 -23.32 -36.12 -40.91
CA SER A 368 -23.76 -37.46 -41.31
C SER A 368 -22.97 -38.50 -40.52
N SER A 369 -23.61 -39.07 -39.51
CA SER A 369 -23.20 -40.32 -38.85
C SER A 369 -23.45 -41.51 -39.78
N PRO A 370 -22.81 -42.66 -39.50
CA PRO A 370 -23.57 -43.75 -38.89
C PRO A 370 -23.26 -43.95 -37.40
#